data_AF-A0A946FYZ1-F1
#
_entry.id   AF-A0A946FYZ1-F1
#
_cell.length_a   1.000
_cell.length_b   1.000
_cell.length_c   1.000
_cell.angle_alpha   90.00
_cell.angle_beta   90.00
_cell.angle_gamma   90.00
#
_symmetry.space_group_name_H-M   'P 1'
#
loop_
_entity.id
_entity.type
_entity.pdbx_description
1 polymer ?
#
loop_
_entity_poly.entity_id
_entity_poly.type
_entity_poly.pdbx_seq_one_letter_code
_entity_poly.pdbx_strand_id
1 'polypeptide(L)'
;MKNKKINDLGLSTILGNASDEHSNDKKYVVQSSTFRLTFSFINLYALILMALFFIIKGNLVEGINNNFLETGFSSVLNARAILLLLLLISLNISAYFNYGFKYVCLILLAYMINSAIDNAVLFSGFMHITDRPYFSAFSATRPLFIIALFWVLLIHKDNKKAVKSV
;
A
#
# COMPACT_ATOMS: atom_id res chain seq x y z
N MET A 1 -22.36 55.57 22.04
CA MET A 1 -22.18 54.22 21.45
C MET A 1 -23.48 53.79 20.78
N LYS A 2 -23.53 53.73 19.45
CA LYS A 2 -24.65 53.13 18.69
C LYS A 2 -24.26 51.69 18.38
N ASN A 3 -24.96 50.73 18.97
CA ASN A 3 -24.80 49.30 18.67
C ASN A 3 -25.17 49.06 17.20
N LYS A 4 -24.17 48.73 16.37
CA LYS A 4 -24.36 48.32 14.99
C LYS A 4 -24.92 46.90 15.01
N LYS A 5 -26.25 46.76 14.88
CA LYS A 5 -26.88 45.46 14.61
C LYS A 5 -26.31 44.96 13.29
N ILE A 6 -25.43 43.98 13.36
CA ILE A 6 -24.97 43.22 12.20
C ILE A 6 -26.22 42.50 11.70
N ASN A 7 -26.72 42.88 10.51
CA ASN A 7 -27.91 42.28 9.95
C ASN A 7 -27.64 40.79 9.71
N ASP A 8 -28.39 39.92 10.39
CA ASP A 8 -28.37 38.45 10.24
C ASP A 8 -28.53 38.01 8.78
N LEU A 9 -29.13 38.84 7.94
CA LEU A 9 -29.25 38.64 6.49
C LEU A 9 -27.90 38.66 5.76
N GLY A 10 -26.98 39.54 6.13
CA GLY A 10 -25.63 39.58 5.54
C GLY A 10 -24.81 38.36 5.97
N LEU A 11 -24.99 37.93 7.22
CA LEU A 11 -24.33 36.76 7.78
C LEU A 11 -24.89 35.46 7.18
N SER A 12 -26.21 35.35 6.98
CA SER A 12 -26.83 34.19 6.31
C SER A 12 -26.52 34.13 4.82
N THR A 13 -26.35 35.28 4.15
CA THR A 13 -25.94 35.32 2.73
C THR A 13 -24.48 34.88 2.58
N ILE A 14 -23.59 35.32 3.49
CA ILE A 14 -22.19 34.89 3.49
C ILE A 14 -22.07 33.41 3.89
N LEU A 15 -22.80 32.94 4.92
CA LEU A 15 -22.79 31.53 5.31
C LEU A 15 -23.50 30.62 4.29
N GLY A 16 -24.60 31.07 3.70
CA GLY A 16 -25.34 30.34 2.67
C GLY A 16 -24.52 30.19 1.39
N ASN A 17 -23.87 31.27 0.94
CA ASN A 17 -22.98 31.20 -0.21
C ASN A 17 -21.69 30.43 0.11
N ALA A 18 -21.15 30.50 1.32
CA ALA A 18 -19.98 29.69 1.72
C ALA A 18 -20.32 28.19 1.83
N SER A 19 -21.56 27.86 2.23
CA SER A 19 -22.10 26.49 2.18
C SER A 19 -22.13 25.96 0.75
N ASP A 20 -22.60 26.80 -0.19
CA ASP A 20 -22.78 26.40 -1.59
C ASP A 20 -21.47 26.44 -2.40
N GLU A 21 -20.48 27.24 -2.00
CA GLU A 21 -19.15 27.27 -2.62
C GLU A 21 -18.26 26.10 -2.15
N HIS A 22 -18.59 25.51 -0.98
CA HIS A 22 -17.97 24.28 -0.48
C HIS A 22 -18.79 23.01 -0.71
N SER A 23 -20.02 23.09 -1.21
CA SER A 23 -20.74 21.96 -1.82
C SER A 23 -20.17 21.62 -3.20
N ASN A 24 -18.84 21.62 -3.30
CA ASN A 24 -18.14 20.90 -4.34
C ASN A 24 -18.64 19.46 -4.25
N ASP A 25 -19.48 19.06 -5.21
CA ASP A 25 -19.58 17.70 -5.68
C ASP A 25 -18.16 17.14 -5.65
N LYS A 26 -17.84 16.38 -4.59
CA LYS A 26 -16.61 15.62 -4.54
C LYS A 26 -16.77 14.68 -5.71
N LYS A 27 -16.17 15.02 -6.86
CA LYS A 27 -16.04 14.11 -7.99
C LYS A 27 -15.17 12.97 -7.50
N TYR A 28 -15.80 12.03 -6.82
CA TYR A 28 -15.16 10.80 -6.36
C TYR A 28 -14.73 10.08 -7.63
N VAL A 29 -13.42 9.89 -7.79
CA VAL A 29 -12.91 9.11 -8.91
C VAL A 29 -13.21 7.66 -8.60
N VAL A 30 -14.25 7.17 -9.26
CA VAL A 30 -14.63 5.77 -9.19
C VAL A 30 -13.63 4.96 -9.99
N GLN A 31 -12.77 4.21 -9.29
CA GLN A 31 -11.84 3.28 -9.91
C GLN A 31 -12.59 2.10 -10.57
N SER A 32 -11.98 1.52 -11.60
CA SER A 32 -12.55 0.41 -12.35
C SER A 32 -12.73 -0.85 -11.47
N SER A 33 -13.64 -1.75 -11.87
CA SER A 33 -13.82 -3.03 -11.18
C SER A 33 -12.52 -3.84 -11.16
N THR A 34 -11.80 -3.86 -12.30
CA THR A 34 -10.48 -4.49 -12.44
C THR A 34 -9.47 -3.93 -11.44
N PHE A 35 -9.41 -2.60 -11.28
CA PHE A 35 -8.53 -1.98 -10.29
C PHE A 35 -8.87 -2.46 -8.88
N ARG A 36 -10.15 -2.44 -8.49
CA ARG A 36 -10.56 -2.87 -7.15
C ARG A 36 -10.21 -4.32 -6.90
N LEU A 37 -10.44 -5.20 -7.87
CA LEU A 37 -10.14 -6.63 -7.74
C LEU A 37 -8.63 -6.89 -7.60
N THR A 38 -7.82 -6.28 -8.47
CA THR A 38 -6.35 -6.42 -8.37
C THR A 38 -5.81 -5.79 -7.08
N PHE A 39 -6.37 -4.66 -6.65
CA PHE A 39 -5.97 -3.99 -5.40
C PHE A 39 -6.38 -4.80 -4.15
N SER A 40 -7.55 -5.44 -4.17
CA SER A 40 -7.95 -6.39 -3.13
C SER A 40 -7.01 -7.60 -3.09
N PHE A 41 -6.58 -8.11 -4.25
CA PHE A 41 -5.58 -9.17 -4.32
C PHE A 41 -4.25 -8.78 -3.68
N ILE A 42 -3.75 -7.56 -3.96
CA ILE A 42 -2.53 -7.01 -3.33
C ILE A 42 -2.65 -6.95 -1.81
N ASN A 43 -3.79 -6.49 -1.30
CA ASN A 43 -4.04 -6.42 0.15
C ASN A 43 -4.19 -7.80 0.80
N LEU A 44 -4.85 -8.74 0.13
CA LEU A 44 -4.95 -10.12 0.60
C LEU A 44 -3.58 -10.78 0.70
N TYR A 45 -2.74 -10.58 -0.32
CA TYR A 45 -1.36 -11.05 -0.32
C TYR A 45 -0.57 -10.52 0.87
N ALA A 46 -0.68 -9.23 1.16
CA ALA A 46 -0.05 -8.62 2.33
C ALA A 46 -0.51 -9.25 3.67
N LEU A 47 -1.80 -9.57 3.78
CA LEU A 47 -2.36 -10.17 4.97
C LEU A 47 -1.83 -11.60 5.17
N ILE A 48 -1.74 -12.38 4.10
CA ILE A 48 -1.13 -13.72 4.10
C ILE A 48 0.34 -13.64 4.52
N LEU A 49 1.10 -12.68 4.01
CA LEU A 49 2.50 -12.47 4.42
C LEU A 49 2.65 -12.11 5.89
N MET A 50 1.76 -11.26 6.40
CA MET A 50 1.76 -10.89 7.81
C MET A 50 1.48 -12.11 8.69
N ALA A 51 0.48 -12.92 8.34
CA ALA A 51 0.19 -14.17 9.04
C ALA A 51 1.41 -15.12 9.01
N LEU A 52 2.03 -15.30 7.85
CA LEU A 52 3.22 -16.13 7.69
C LEU A 52 4.39 -15.63 8.55
N PHE A 53 4.59 -14.31 8.62
CA PHE A 53 5.62 -13.70 9.45
C PHE A 53 5.42 -14.00 10.94
N PHE A 54 4.18 -13.89 11.44
CA PHE A 54 3.87 -14.21 12.83
C PHE A 54 4.01 -15.70 13.13
N ILE A 55 3.62 -16.58 12.21
CA ILE A 55 3.81 -18.03 12.35
C ILE A 55 5.29 -18.37 12.49
N ILE A 56 6.14 -17.80 11.63
CA ILE A 56 7.59 -18.04 11.64
C ILE A 56 8.23 -17.47 12.91
N LYS A 57 7.91 -16.23 13.28
CA LYS A 57 8.49 -15.56 14.46
C LYS A 57 8.00 -16.16 15.78
N GLY A 58 6.75 -16.61 15.83
CA GLY A 58 6.14 -17.24 16.99
C GLY A 58 6.55 -18.70 17.20
N ASN A 59 7.38 -19.26 16.32
CA ASN A 59 7.76 -20.67 16.31
C ASN A 59 6.55 -21.62 16.42
N LEU A 60 5.45 -21.27 15.74
CA LEU A 60 4.14 -21.93 15.86
C LEU A 60 4.02 -23.19 14.98
N VAL A 61 5.08 -23.55 14.26
CA VAL A 61 5.11 -24.67 13.30
C VAL A 61 6.42 -25.44 13.45
N GLU A 62 6.32 -26.76 13.51
CA GLU A 62 7.47 -27.68 13.55
C GLU A 62 8.26 -27.64 12.23
N GLY A 63 9.61 -27.62 12.31
CA GLY A 63 10.51 -27.57 11.15
C GLY A 63 11.16 -26.21 10.89
N ILE A 64 10.93 -25.20 11.73
CA ILE A 64 11.68 -23.94 11.69
C ILE A 64 13.06 -24.18 12.32
N ASN A 65 14.11 -24.22 11.48
CA ASN A 65 15.48 -24.37 11.97
C ASN A 65 15.91 -23.09 12.72
N ASN A 66 15.93 -23.15 14.05
CA ASN A 66 16.24 -22.04 14.95
C ASN A 66 17.64 -21.42 14.72
N ASN A 67 18.62 -22.20 14.24
CA ASN A 67 19.96 -21.67 13.91
C ASN A 67 19.92 -20.66 12.74
N PHE A 68 18.89 -20.73 11.90
CA PHE A 68 18.70 -19.78 10.79
C PHE A 68 18.10 -18.44 11.27
N LEU A 69 17.35 -18.43 12.36
CA LEU A 69 16.83 -17.20 12.96
C LEU A 69 17.92 -16.47 13.77
N GLU A 70 18.83 -17.22 14.40
CA GLU A 70 19.93 -16.68 15.22
C GLU A 70 21.06 -16.02 14.41
N THR A 71 21.27 -16.39 13.15
CA THR A 71 22.39 -15.94 12.32
C THR A 71 22.26 -14.51 11.74
N GLY A 72 21.40 -13.67 12.31
CA GLY A 72 21.16 -12.28 11.85
C GLY A 72 20.13 -12.16 10.71
N PHE A 73 19.64 -13.26 10.17
CA PHE A 73 18.55 -13.28 9.20
C PHE A 73 17.24 -12.75 9.75
N SER A 74 16.94 -13.03 11.03
CA SER A 74 15.72 -12.57 11.69
C SER A 74 15.62 -11.04 11.73
N SER A 75 16.74 -10.33 11.95
CA SER A 75 16.75 -8.87 11.98
C SER A 75 16.50 -8.27 10.58
N VAL A 76 17.11 -8.82 9.54
CA VAL A 76 16.90 -8.41 8.14
C VAL A 76 15.47 -8.69 7.69
N LEU A 77 14.94 -9.87 8.03
CA LEU A 77 13.55 -10.25 7.73
C LEU A 77 12.56 -9.30 8.42
N ASN A 78 12.79 -8.99 9.70
CA ASN A 78 11.95 -8.09 10.48
C ASN A 78 11.99 -6.66 9.90
N ALA A 79 13.17 -6.13 9.58
CA ALA A 79 13.31 -4.81 8.96
C ALA A 79 12.57 -4.72 7.62
N ARG A 80 12.71 -5.75 6.76
CA ARG A 80 12.03 -5.82 5.47
C ARG A 80 10.51 -5.95 5.60
N ALA A 81 10.03 -6.70 6.59
CA ALA A 81 8.61 -6.84 6.88
C ALA A 81 7.99 -5.50 7.34
N ILE A 82 8.67 -4.77 8.22
CA ILE A 82 8.24 -3.44 8.70
C ILE A 82 8.19 -2.44 7.55
N LEU A 83 9.23 -2.38 6.71
CA LEU A 83 9.26 -1.50 5.54
C LEU A 83 8.13 -1.82 4.55
N LEU A 84 7.90 -3.11 4.25
CA LEU A 84 6.81 -3.53 3.37
C LEU A 84 5.44 -3.14 3.94
N LEU A 85 5.23 -3.32 5.25
CA LEU A 85 4.01 -2.93 5.94
C LEU A 85 3.75 -1.42 5.83
N LEU A 86 4.78 -0.60 6.07
CA LEU A 86 4.66 0.86 5.97
C LEU A 86 4.31 1.30 4.53
N LEU A 87 4.94 0.70 3.52
CA LEU A 87 4.65 0.98 2.12
C LEU A 87 3.23 0.55 1.73
N LEU A 88 2.73 -0.57 2.25
CA LEU A 88 1.35 -1.02 2.02
C LEU A 88 0.31 -0.11 2.67
N ILE A 89 0.57 0.37 3.90
CA ILE A 89 -0.29 1.36 4.56
C ILE A 89 -0.33 2.64 3.72
N SER A 90 0.84 3.13 3.30
CA SER A 90 0.94 4.31 2.43
C SER A 90 0.18 4.11 1.12
N LEU A 91 0.28 2.92 0.50
CA LEU A 91 -0.44 2.58 -0.72
C LEU A 91 -1.96 2.64 -0.52
N ASN A 92 -2.47 2.06 0.58
CA ASN A 92 -3.90 2.10 0.91
C ASN A 92 -4.41 3.51 1.18
N ILE A 93 -3.65 4.33 1.90
CA ILE A 93 -3.98 5.75 2.13
C ILE A 93 -4.02 6.50 0.78
N SER A 94 -3.01 6.30 -0.06
CA SER A 94 -2.93 6.95 -1.38
C SER A 94 -4.06 6.55 -2.32
N ALA A 95 -4.50 5.28 -2.26
CA ALA A 95 -5.64 4.77 -3.02
C ALA A 95 -6.96 5.35 -2.50
N TYR A 96 -7.12 5.44 -1.17
CA TYR A 96 -8.32 5.99 -0.53
C TYR A 96 -8.53 7.47 -0.89
N PHE A 97 -7.47 8.29 -0.81
CA PHE A 97 -7.54 9.71 -1.16
C PHE A 97 -7.37 9.99 -2.66
N ASN A 98 -7.09 8.97 -3.47
CA ASN A 98 -6.75 9.10 -4.88
C ASN A 98 -5.65 10.16 -5.13
N TYR A 99 -4.65 10.20 -4.25
CA TYR A 99 -3.59 11.21 -4.25
C TYR A 99 -2.24 10.54 -4.09
N GLY A 100 -1.33 10.81 -5.03
CA GLY A 100 0.03 10.27 -5.01
C GLY A 100 0.14 8.75 -5.22
N PHE A 101 -0.97 8.05 -5.53
CA PHE A 101 -1.01 6.58 -5.67
C PHE A 101 0.07 6.05 -6.61
N LYS A 102 0.23 6.64 -7.79
CA LYS A 102 1.23 6.20 -8.77
C LYS A 102 2.66 6.28 -8.23
N TYR A 103 2.99 7.33 -7.47
CA TYR A 103 4.32 7.49 -6.87
C TYR A 103 4.55 6.45 -5.78
N VAL A 104 3.60 6.26 -4.86
CA VAL A 104 3.70 5.26 -3.80
C VAL A 104 3.78 3.84 -4.39
N CYS A 105 2.98 3.57 -5.42
CA CYS A 105 2.99 2.30 -6.13
C CYS A 105 4.34 2.05 -6.84
N LEU A 106 4.94 3.06 -7.47
CA LEU A 106 6.29 2.97 -8.06
C LEU A 106 7.38 2.71 -7.03
N ILE A 107 7.34 3.40 -5.89
CA ILE A 107 8.31 3.18 -4.79
C ILE A 107 8.20 1.75 -4.28
N LEU A 108 6.97 1.25 -4.07
CA LEU A 108 6.74 -0.13 -3.65
C LEU A 108 7.19 -1.14 -4.72
N LEU A 109 6.94 -0.88 -6.00
CA LEU A 109 7.41 -1.72 -7.11
C LEU A 109 8.94 -1.82 -7.11
N ALA A 110 9.64 -0.68 -7.01
CA ALA A 110 11.10 -0.63 -6.96
C ALA A 110 11.64 -1.40 -5.75
N TYR A 111 11.03 -1.23 -4.58
CA TYR A 111 11.37 -1.98 -3.37
C TYR A 111 11.20 -3.49 -3.57
N MET A 112 10.09 -3.93 -4.16
CA MET A 112 9.82 -5.36 -4.39
C MET A 112 10.80 -5.99 -5.38
N ILE A 113 11.18 -5.27 -6.44
CA ILE A 113 12.19 -5.73 -7.41
C ILE A 113 13.56 -5.84 -6.74
N ASN A 114 13.98 -4.81 -5.98
CA ASN A 114 15.25 -4.82 -5.27
C ASN A 114 15.31 -5.99 -4.27
N SER A 115 14.24 -6.16 -3.46
CA SER A 115 14.13 -7.28 -2.52
C SER A 115 14.11 -8.65 -3.19
N ALA A 116 13.62 -8.76 -4.43
CA ALA A 116 13.68 -10.00 -5.21
C ALA A 116 15.10 -10.31 -5.69
N ILE A 117 15.83 -9.31 -6.18
CA ILE A 117 17.24 -9.45 -6.61
C ILE A 117 18.10 -9.83 -5.41
N ASP A 118 17.98 -9.12 -4.30
CA ASP A 118 18.71 -9.41 -3.07
C ASP A 118 18.48 -10.85 -2.61
N ASN A 119 17.23 -11.33 -2.64
CA ASN A 119 16.93 -12.70 -2.25
C ASN A 119 17.49 -13.73 -3.24
N ALA A 120 17.44 -13.45 -4.55
CA ALA A 120 18.00 -14.35 -5.54
C ALA A 120 19.53 -14.44 -5.45
N VAL A 121 20.20 -13.31 -5.20
CA VAL A 121 21.67 -13.26 -5.11
C VAL A 121 22.17 -13.78 -3.76
N LEU A 122 21.62 -13.28 -2.65
CA LEU A 122 22.12 -13.56 -1.30
C LEU A 122 21.59 -14.88 -0.75
N PHE A 123 20.42 -15.35 -1.20
CA PHE A 123 19.73 -16.50 -0.62
C PHE A 123 19.44 -17.64 -1.59
N SER A 124 20.06 -17.64 -2.78
CA SER A 124 19.99 -18.74 -3.75
C SER A 124 20.33 -20.11 -3.13
N GLY A 125 21.35 -20.16 -2.28
CA GLY A 125 21.76 -21.39 -1.57
C GLY A 125 20.75 -21.91 -0.53
N PHE A 126 19.75 -21.11 -0.15
CA PHE A 126 18.73 -21.48 0.84
C PHE A 126 17.35 -21.78 0.22
N MET A 127 17.23 -21.76 -1.11
CA MET A 127 15.95 -21.97 -1.83
C MET A 127 15.58 -23.45 -2.06
N HIS A 128 16.15 -24.39 -1.31
CA HIS A 128 15.73 -25.79 -1.41
C HIS A 128 14.29 -25.96 -0.92
N ILE A 129 13.41 -26.27 -1.88
CA ILE A 129 11.94 -26.38 -1.72
C ILE A 129 11.57 -27.42 -0.64
N THR A 130 12.38 -28.47 -0.51
CA THR A 130 12.17 -29.59 0.42
C THR A 130 12.41 -29.23 1.88
N ASP A 131 13.31 -28.29 2.16
CA ASP A 131 13.74 -28.04 3.53
C ASP A 131 12.96 -26.87 4.17
N ARG A 132 12.40 -25.97 3.34
CA ARG A 132 11.78 -24.71 3.81
C ARG A 132 10.57 -24.29 2.96
N PRO A 133 9.43 -25.01 3.06
CA PRO A 133 8.26 -24.79 2.21
C PRO A 133 7.68 -23.37 2.32
N TYR A 134 7.70 -22.75 3.50
CA TYR A 134 7.17 -21.39 3.72
C TYR A 134 7.99 -20.30 3.01
N PHE A 135 9.32 -20.42 3.04
CA PHE A 135 10.22 -19.45 2.40
C PHE A 135 10.20 -19.61 0.87
N SER A 136 10.06 -20.86 0.40
CA SER A 136 9.89 -21.19 -1.00
C SER A 136 8.57 -20.65 -1.56
N ALA A 137 7.44 -20.90 -0.90
CA ALA A 137 6.14 -20.36 -1.29
C ALA A 137 6.13 -18.82 -1.32
N PHE A 138 6.79 -18.19 -0.35
CA PHE A 138 6.97 -16.74 -0.33
C PHE A 138 7.78 -16.24 -1.53
N SER A 139 8.87 -16.93 -1.87
CA SER A 139 9.72 -16.55 -3.01
C SER A 139 8.99 -16.75 -4.34
N ALA A 140 8.21 -17.83 -4.47
CA ALA A 140 7.45 -18.16 -5.68
C ALA A 140 6.27 -17.20 -5.95
N THR A 141 5.68 -16.61 -4.90
CA THR A 141 4.49 -15.73 -5.04
C THR A 141 4.83 -14.25 -5.25
N ARG A 142 6.08 -13.83 -4.99
CA ARG A 142 6.55 -12.45 -5.22
C ARG A 142 6.43 -11.94 -6.66
N PRO A 143 6.78 -12.70 -7.72
CA PRO A 143 6.62 -12.23 -9.10
C PRO A 143 5.18 -11.83 -9.42
N LEU A 144 4.23 -12.63 -8.91
CA LEU A 144 2.81 -12.37 -9.10
C LEU A 144 2.37 -11.07 -8.40
N PHE A 145 2.92 -10.78 -7.22
CA PHE A 145 2.69 -9.49 -6.54
C PHE A 145 3.26 -8.30 -7.33
N ILE A 146 4.46 -8.43 -7.90
CA ILE A 146 5.08 -7.40 -8.74
C ILE A 146 4.23 -7.13 -9.99
N ILE A 147 3.73 -8.18 -10.65
CA ILE A 147 2.83 -8.06 -11.79
C ILE A 147 1.54 -7.36 -11.39
N ALA A 148 0.96 -7.70 -10.24
CA ALA A 148 -0.25 -7.05 -9.74
C ALA A 148 -0.02 -5.54 -9.48
N LEU A 149 1.11 -5.17 -8.87
CA LEU A 149 1.50 -3.77 -8.65
C LEU A 149 1.65 -3.02 -9.97
N PHE A 150 2.34 -3.61 -10.94
CA PHE A 150 2.49 -3.02 -12.26
C PHE A 150 1.13 -2.82 -12.95
N TRP A 151 0.22 -3.79 -12.82
CA TRP A 151 -1.12 -3.71 -13.40
C TRP A 151 -1.95 -2.58 -12.77
N VAL A 152 -1.98 -2.46 -11.44
CA VAL A 152 -2.72 -1.36 -10.77
C VAL A 152 -2.14 0.01 -11.10
N LEU A 153 -0.83 0.12 -11.31
CA LEU A 153 -0.18 1.37 -11.72
C LEU A 153 -0.71 1.87 -13.08
N LEU A 154 -0.86 0.95 -14.04
CA LEU A 154 -1.31 1.27 -15.40
C LEU A 154 -2.79 1.66 -15.46
N ILE A 155 -3.65 0.93 -14.75
CA ILE A 155 -5.11 1.10 -14.83
C ILE A 155 -5.67 2.15 -13.86
N HIS A 156 -4.83 2.70 -12.96
CA HIS A 156 -5.23 3.73 -12.00
C HIS A 156 -5.69 5.00 -12.69
N LYS A 157 -6.91 5.44 -12.36
CA LYS A 157 -7.46 6.73 -12.82
C LYS A 157 -7.04 7.85 -11.87
N ASP A 158 -6.30 8.83 -12.39
CA ASP A 158 -5.94 10.02 -11.61
C ASP A 158 -7.07 11.05 -11.60
N ASN A 159 -7.20 11.75 -10.47
CA ASN A 159 -8.00 12.96 -10.36
C ASN A 159 -7.33 14.08 -11.19
N LYS A 160 -7.60 14.15 -12.50
CA LYS A 160 -7.20 15.31 -13.30
C LYS A 160 -8.00 16.51 -12.84
N LYS A 161 -7.48 17.28 -11.87
CA LYS A 161 -7.78 18.72 -11.85
C LYS A 161 -7.20 19.26 -13.14
N ALA A 162 -8.07 19.51 -14.13
CA ALA A 162 -7.70 20.35 -15.25
C ALA A 162 -7.14 21.64 -14.64
N VAL A 163 -5.83 21.87 -14.79
CA VAL A 163 -5.28 23.20 -14.61
C VAL A 163 -5.99 24.03 -15.66
N LYS A 164 -7.04 24.76 -15.26
CA LYS A 164 -7.56 25.84 -16.09
C LYS A 164 -6.39 26.82 -16.16
N SER A 165 -5.74 26.87 -17.32
CA SER A 165 -4.91 28.01 -17.67
C SER A 165 -5.78 29.25 -17.50
N VAL A 166 -5.33 30.14 -16.61
CA VAL A 166 -5.94 31.43 -16.28
C VAL A 166 -6.18 32.25 -17.54
#